data_AF-A0A5B9YFY0-F1
#
_entry.id   AF-A0A5B9YFY0-F1
#
_cell.length_a   1.000
_cell.length_b   1.000
_cell.length_c   1.000
_cell.angle_alpha   90.00
_cell.angle_beta   90.00
_cell.angle_gamma   90.00
#
_symmetry.space_group_name_H-M   'P 1'
#
loop_
_entity.id
_entity.type
_entity.pdbx_description
1 polymer ?
#
loop_
_entity_poly.entity_id
_entity_poly.type
_entity_poly.pdbx_seq_one_letter_code
_entity_poly.pdbx_strand_id
1 'polypeptide(L)'
;MKYTTFTQRMEEHNEVLRKKGNSPFYSMLLALSENLIMVTKVIGEMVGTEIKVSSLEKETREVEVVLEEIEETFAIILEKAFEDLIMKQVYEDLDPLLATLDDLIEDLNEYGETKGRAIPYIEAWDIGFFYE
;
A
#
# COMPACT_ATOMS: atom_id res chain seq x y z
N MET A 1 -12.59 6.91 -8.32
CA MET A 1 -13.44 5.84 -7.73
C MET A 1 -12.61 4.67 -7.22
N LYS A 2 -11.60 4.19 -7.96
CA LYS A 2 -10.81 3.01 -7.57
C LYS A 2 -9.98 3.16 -6.27
N TYR A 3 -9.30 4.29 -6.06
CA TYR A 3 -8.56 4.56 -4.81
C TYR A 3 -9.45 4.55 -3.56
N THR A 4 -10.68 5.02 -3.68
CA THR A 4 -11.69 4.96 -2.62
C THR A 4 -12.08 3.52 -2.31
N THR A 5 -12.22 2.68 -3.33
CA THR A 5 -12.53 1.26 -3.17
C THR A 5 -11.37 0.48 -2.56
N PHE A 6 -10.12 0.75 -2.95
CA PHE A 6 -8.94 0.18 -2.28
C PHE A 6 -8.91 0.57 -0.79
N THR A 7 -9.04 1.87 -0.51
CA THR A 7 -9.06 2.40 0.86
C THR A 7 -10.11 1.68 1.72
N GLN A 8 -11.33 1.55 1.21
CA GLN A 8 -12.41 0.89 1.94
C GLN A 8 -12.08 -0.59 2.23
N ARG A 9 -11.57 -1.32 1.23
CA ARG A 9 -11.20 -2.74 1.40
C ARG A 9 -10.06 -2.92 2.41
N MET A 10 -9.05 -2.04 2.37
CA MET A 10 -7.97 -2.06 3.37
C MET A 10 -8.48 -1.71 4.78
N GLU A 11 -9.47 -0.82 4.91
CA GLU A 11 -10.12 -0.53 6.19
C GLU A 11 -10.89 -1.76 6.72
N GLU A 12 -11.55 -2.53 5.85
CA GLU A 12 -12.19 -3.82 6.19
C GLU A 12 -11.14 -4.87 6.65
N HIS A 13 -10.01 -4.96 5.94
CA HIS A 13 -8.86 -5.82 6.33
C HIS A 13 -8.30 -5.43 7.71
N ASN A 14 -8.25 -4.13 8.02
CA ASN A 14 -7.82 -3.64 9.34
C ASN A 14 -8.74 -4.06 10.47
N GLU A 15 -10.05 -4.15 10.23
CA GLU A 15 -10.96 -4.72 11.23
C GLU A 15 -10.68 -6.19 11.52
N VAL A 16 -10.29 -6.96 10.50
CA VAL A 16 -9.90 -8.37 10.66
C VAL A 16 -8.59 -8.47 11.45
N LEU A 17 -7.57 -7.68 11.10
CA LEU A 17 -6.28 -7.63 11.80
C LEU A 17 -6.46 -7.30 13.29
N ARG A 18 -7.27 -6.27 13.61
CA ARG A 18 -7.57 -5.88 15.00
C ARG A 18 -8.25 -7.00 15.80
N LYS A 19 -9.02 -7.89 15.14
CA LYS A 19 -9.66 -9.05 15.78
C LYS A 19 -8.70 -10.22 16.00
N LYS A 20 -7.62 -10.34 15.20
CA LYS A 20 -6.61 -11.42 15.33
C LYS A 20 -5.69 -11.26 16.56
N GLY A 21 -5.76 -10.12 17.26
CA GLY A 21 -5.15 -9.92 18.58
C GLY A 21 -3.82 -9.17 18.56
N ASN A 22 -3.21 -9.00 19.74
CA ASN A 22 -2.03 -8.15 19.97
C ASN A 22 -0.69 -8.85 19.66
N SER A 23 -0.62 -9.61 18.57
CA SER A 23 0.67 -10.09 18.07
C SER A 23 1.46 -8.89 17.52
N PRO A 24 2.76 -8.75 17.81
CA PRO A 24 3.63 -7.76 17.16
C PRO A 24 3.52 -7.84 15.63
N PHE A 25 3.37 -9.06 15.10
CA PHE A 25 3.22 -9.31 13.68
C PHE A 25 1.93 -8.71 13.08
N TYR A 26 0.77 -8.96 13.70
CA TYR A 26 -0.49 -8.36 13.23
C TYR A 26 -0.53 -6.85 13.43
N SER A 27 0.20 -6.33 14.43
CA SER A 27 0.35 -4.89 14.66
C SER A 27 1.16 -4.23 13.54
N MET A 28 2.22 -4.90 13.06
CA MET A 28 3.01 -4.47 11.90
C MET A 28 2.17 -4.47 10.61
N LEU A 29 1.42 -5.55 10.34
CA LEU A 29 0.52 -5.59 9.18
C LEU A 29 -0.57 -4.50 9.21
N LEU A 30 -1.07 -4.18 10.41
CA LEU A 30 -2.03 -3.09 10.60
C LEU A 30 -1.39 -1.74 10.29
N ALA A 31 -0.19 -1.48 10.81
CA ALA A 31 0.56 -0.25 10.54
C ALA A 31 0.87 -0.07 9.05
N LEU A 32 1.29 -1.15 8.37
CA LEU A 32 1.52 -1.14 6.93
C LEU A 32 0.24 -0.79 6.15
N SER A 33 -0.89 -1.43 6.49
CA SER A 33 -2.18 -1.13 5.86
C SER A 33 -2.64 0.31 6.10
N GLU A 34 -2.44 0.85 7.31
CA GLU A 34 -2.74 2.24 7.63
C GLU A 34 -1.86 3.22 6.82
N ASN A 35 -0.59 2.89 6.61
CA ASN A 35 0.31 3.65 5.73
C ASN A 35 -0.17 3.60 4.27
N LEU A 36 -0.47 2.41 3.75
CA LEU A 36 -1.02 2.22 2.39
C LEU A 36 -2.30 3.03 2.15
N ILE A 37 -3.22 3.05 3.12
CA ILE A 37 -4.44 3.86 3.06
C ILE A 37 -4.11 5.34 2.97
N MET A 38 -3.19 5.83 3.81
CA MET A 38 -2.80 7.23 3.84
C MET A 38 -2.15 7.65 2.51
N VAL A 39 -1.17 6.90 2.03
CA VAL A 39 -0.48 7.13 0.75
C VAL A 39 -1.47 7.14 -0.40
N THR A 40 -2.37 6.15 -0.46
CA THR A 40 -3.37 6.03 -1.51
C THR A 40 -4.35 7.21 -1.53
N LYS A 41 -4.73 7.74 -0.36
CA LYS A 41 -5.56 8.95 -0.25
C LYS A 41 -4.84 10.16 -0.87
N VAL A 42 -3.56 10.35 -0.55
CA VAL A 42 -2.76 11.46 -1.11
C VAL A 42 -2.60 11.33 -2.63
N ILE A 43 -2.29 10.13 -3.13
CA ILE A 43 -2.23 9.86 -4.58
C ILE A 43 -3.58 10.19 -5.24
N GLY A 44 -4.68 9.69 -4.67
CA GLY A 44 -6.03 9.93 -5.20
C GLY A 44 -6.41 11.42 -5.25
N GLU A 45 -6.00 12.20 -4.25
CA GLU A 45 -6.17 13.66 -4.22
C GLU A 45 -5.32 14.35 -5.30
N MET A 46 -4.07 13.91 -5.49
CA MET A 46 -3.18 14.45 -6.53
C MET A 46 -3.73 14.18 -7.93
N VAL A 47 -4.13 12.93 -8.20
CA VAL A 47 -4.74 12.51 -9.46
C VAL A 47 -6.04 13.26 -9.73
N GLY A 48 -6.93 13.33 -8.72
CA GLY A 48 -8.26 13.92 -8.86
C GLY A 48 -8.27 15.44 -9.04
N THR A 49 -7.23 16.15 -8.57
CA THR A 49 -7.16 17.61 -8.66
C THR A 49 -6.40 18.10 -9.90
N GLU A 50 -5.38 17.38 -10.38
CA GLU A 50 -4.41 17.98 -11.32
C GLU A 50 -3.98 17.09 -12.50
N ILE A 51 -4.28 15.78 -12.51
CA ILE A 51 -3.84 14.89 -13.59
C ILE A 51 -4.92 14.81 -14.68
N LYS A 52 -5.01 15.87 -15.49
CA LYS A 52 -5.54 15.80 -16.88
C LYS A 52 -4.40 15.81 -17.90
N VAL A 53 -3.20 15.45 -17.45
CA VAL A 53 -2.00 15.45 -18.28
C VAL A 53 -1.78 14.02 -18.74
N SER A 54 -1.88 13.79 -20.04
CA SER A 54 -1.70 12.48 -20.67
C SER A 54 -0.37 11.80 -20.33
N SER A 55 0.60 12.54 -19.79
CA SER A 55 1.93 12.06 -19.41
C SER A 55 1.96 11.26 -18.11
N LEU A 56 0.91 11.28 -17.28
CA LEU A 56 0.85 10.54 -16.01
C LEU A 56 -0.26 9.49 -15.97
N GLU A 57 -1.03 9.36 -17.05
CA GLU A 57 -2.12 8.37 -17.13
C GLU A 57 -1.59 6.94 -17.04
N LYS A 58 -0.36 6.69 -17.50
CA LYS A 58 0.28 5.38 -17.46
C LYS A 58 0.65 5.02 -16.02
N GLU A 59 1.39 5.90 -15.35
CA GLU A 59 1.90 5.75 -13.99
C GLU A 59 0.73 5.64 -13.00
N THR A 60 -0.28 6.50 -13.16
CA THR A 60 -1.52 6.44 -12.38
C THR A 60 -2.22 5.09 -12.52
N ARG A 61 -2.26 4.53 -13.74
CA ARG A 61 -2.87 3.22 -14.01
C ARG A 61 -2.01 2.08 -13.46
N GLU A 62 -0.70 2.18 -13.54
CA GLU A 62 0.23 1.21 -12.92
C GLU A 62 0.04 1.18 -11.41
N VAL A 63 -0.08 2.34 -10.76
CA VAL A 63 -0.42 2.43 -9.34
C VAL A 63 -1.76 1.75 -9.04
N GLU A 64 -2.80 1.97 -9.86
CA GLU A 64 -4.08 1.28 -9.64
C GLU A 64 -3.97 -0.24 -9.70
N VAL A 65 -3.17 -0.78 -10.64
CA VAL A 65 -2.95 -2.22 -10.77
C VAL A 65 -2.19 -2.77 -9.57
N VAL A 66 -1.10 -2.11 -9.16
CA VAL A 66 -0.30 -2.54 -8.01
C VAL A 66 -1.11 -2.50 -6.72
N LEU A 67 -1.95 -1.47 -6.53
CA LEU A 67 -2.86 -1.41 -5.38
C LEU A 67 -3.90 -2.54 -5.39
N GLU A 68 -4.43 -2.92 -6.56
CA GLU A 68 -5.33 -4.08 -6.68
C GLU A 68 -4.59 -5.37 -6.26
N GLU A 69 -3.35 -5.59 -6.72
CA GLU A 69 -2.54 -6.77 -6.36
C GLU A 69 -2.13 -6.80 -4.87
N ILE A 70 -1.82 -5.64 -4.28
CA ILE A 70 -1.54 -5.51 -2.84
C ILE A 70 -2.77 -5.91 -2.02
N GLU A 71 -3.96 -5.44 -2.40
CA GLU A 71 -5.20 -5.75 -1.69
C GLU A 71 -5.53 -7.24 -1.75
N GLU A 72 -5.39 -7.85 -2.93
CA GLU A 72 -5.57 -9.30 -3.11
C GLU A 72 -4.58 -10.09 -2.25
N THR A 73 -3.31 -9.67 -2.21
CA THR A 73 -2.28 -10.30 -1.38
C THR A 73 -2.60 -10.17 0.12
N PHE A 74 -3.10 -9.00 0.55
CA PHE A 74 -3.58 -8.80 1.93
C PHE A 74 -4.74 -9.74 2.28
N ALA A 75 -5.71 -9.91 1.38
CA ALA A 75 -6.82 -10.83 1.61
C ALA A 75 -6.31 -12.28 1.80
N ILE A 76 -5.39 -12.74 0.95
CA ILE A 76 -4.76 -14.07 1.05
C ILE A 76 -4.00 -14.23 2.38
N ILE A 77 -3.26 -13.20 2.80
CA ILE A 77 -2.55 -13.15 4.09
C ILE A 77 -3.53 -13.37 5.25
N LEU A 78 -4.69 -12.71 5.23
CA LEU A 78 -5.65 -12.77 6.32
C LEU A 78 -6.38 -14.11 6.45
N GLU A 79 -6.50 -14.87 5.36
CA GLU A 79 -7.09 -16.21 5.38
C GLU A 79 -6.16 -17.26 6.02
N LYS A 80 -4.86 -16.99 6.08
CA LYS A 80 -3.88 -17.94 6.65
C LYS A 80 -4.01 -18.02 8.18
N ALA A 81 -3.79 -19.22 8.68
CA ALA A 81 -3.90 -19.55 10.10
C ALA A 81 -2.56 -19.50 10.86
N PHE A 82 -1.43 -19.55 10.16
CA PHE A 82 -0.09 -19.66 10.75
C PHE A 82 0.78 -18.46 10.38
N GLU A 83 1.36 -17.79 11.38
CA GLU A 83 2.21 -16.61 11.19
C GLU A 83 3.37 -16.87 10.21
N ASP A 84 4.05 -18.03 10.27
CA ASP A 84 5.14 -18.37 9.35
C ASP A 84 4.72 -18.36 7.87
N LEU A 85 3.51 -18.84 7.56
CA LEU A 85 2.98 -18.83 6.19
C LEU A 85 2.57 -17.43 5.76
N ILE A 86 2.18 -16.58 6.72
CA ILE A 86 1.87 -15.18 6.45
C ILE A 86 3.17 -14.42 6.20
N MET A 87 4.17 -14.55 7.08
CA MET A 87 5.50 -13.96 6.92
C MET A 87 6.10 -14.30 5.55
N LYS A 88 6.03 -15.58 5.16
CA LYS A 88 6.48 -16.01 3.84
C LYS A 88 5.77 -15.27 2.72
N GLN A 89 4.45 -15.15 2.78
CA GLN A 89 3.65 -14.43 1.78
C GLN A 89 3.97 -12.93 1.76
N VAL A 90 4.23 -12.34 2.93
CA VAL A 90 4.63 -10.94 3.04
C VAL A 90 5.95 -10.72 2.31
N TYR A 91 6.96 -11.56 2.55
CA TYR A 91 8.25 -11.41 1.88
C TYR A 91 8.25 -11.78 0.39
N GLU A 92 7.54 -12.84 0.00
CA GLU A 92 7.58 -13.33 -1.38
C GLU A 92 6.69 -12.53 -2.32
N ASP A 93 5.55 -12.05 -1.83
CA ASP A 93 4.50 -11.50 -2.68
C ASP A 93 4.14 -10.05 -2.35
N LEU A 94 4.12 -9.65 -1.06
CA LEU A 94 3.76 -8.29 -0.70
C LEU A 94 4.94 -7.31 -0.85
N ASP A 95 6.13 -7.69 -0.38
CA ASP A 95 7.35 -6.85 -0.40
C ASP A 95 7.72 -6.38 -1.82
N PRO A 96 7.73 -7.24 -2.87
CA PRO A 96 7.99 -6.77 -4.23
C PRO A 96 6.95 -5.77 -4.77
N LEU A 97 5.69 -5.93 -4.36
CA LEU A 97 4.61 -5.02 -4.76
C LEU A 97 4.76 -3.66 -4.06
N LEU A 98 5.16 -3.65 -2.79
CA LEU A 98 5.44 -2.42 -2.06
C LEU A 98 6.63 -1.67 -2.66
N ALA A 99 7.71 -2.38 -3.02
CA ALA A 99 8.86 -1.78 -3.71
C ALA A 99 8.44 -1.15 -5.05
N THR A 100 7.61 -1.86 -5.83
CA THR A 100 7.08 -1.35 -7.10
C THR A 100 6.21 -0.10 -6.88
N LEU A 101 5.40 -0.08 -5.80
CA LEU A 101 4.58 1.07 -5.47
C LEU A 101 5.42 2.28 -5.03
N ASP A 102 6.52 2.07 -4.29
CA ASP A 102 7.45 3.14 -3.92
C ASP A 102 8.14 3.76 -5.13
N ASP A 103 8.59 2.95 -6.10
CA ASP A 103 9.17 3.45 -7.36
C ASP A 103 8.16 4.34 -8.12
N LEU A 104 6.88 3.91 -8.19
CA LEU A 104 5.83 4.71 -8.81
C LEU A 104 5.50 5.99 -8.02
N ILE A 105 5.62 5.95 -6.70
CA ILE A 105 5.48 7.14 -5.84
C ILE A 105 6.62 8.13 -6.11
N GLU A 106 7.84 7.65 -6.34
CA GLU A 106 8.97 8.49 -6.73
C GLU A 106 8.68 9.23 -8.04
N ASP A 107 8.25 8.51 -9.09
CA ASP A 107 7.87 9.11 -10.37
C ASP A 107 6.76 10.16 -10.22
N LEU A 108 5.75 9.87 -9.38
CA LEU A 108 4.66 10.81 -9.08
C LEU A 108 5.16 12.03 -8.29
N ASN A 109 6.12 11.84 -7.37
CA ASN A 109 6.72 12.90 -6.58
C ASN A 109 7.61 13.82 -7.41
N GLU A 110 8.42 13.29 -8.33
CA GLU A 110 9.20 14.13 -9.25
C GLU A 110 8.31 15.12 -10.00
N TYR A 111 7.11 14.67 -10.40
CA TYR A 111 6.11 15.56 -10.98
C TYR A 111 5.48 16.51 -9.95
N GLY A 112 5.12 15.99 -8.77
CA GLY A 112 4.49 16.73 -7.67
C GLY A 112 5.35 17.83 -7.08
N GLU A 113 6.67 17.66 -7.04
CA GLU A 113 7.64 18.64 -6.54
C GLU A 113 7.57 19.95 -7.34
N THR A 114 7.36 19.87 -8.66
CA THR A 114 7.16 21.05 -9.51
C THR A 114 5.90 21.85 -9.14
N LYS A 115 5.00 21.26 -8.33
CA LYS A 115 3.73 21.81 -7.85
C LYS A 115 3.70 22.02 -6.33
N GLY A 116 4.78 21.71 -5.61
CA GLY A 116 4.86 21.82 -4.16
C GLY A 116 4.01 20.79 -3.41
N ARG A 117 3.80 19.60 -3.99
CA ARG A 117 3.15 18.46 -3.32
C ARG A 117 4.14 17.30 -3.16
N ALA A 118 3.97 16.53 -2.09
CA ALA A 118 4.74 15.34 -1.80
C ALA A 118 3.83 14.23 -1.28
N ILE A 119 3.93 13.06 -1.90
CA ILE A 119 3.36 11.80 -1.45
C ILE A 119 4.38 11.17 -0.50
N PRO A 120 3.99 10.76 0.71
CA PRO A 120 4.89 10.05 1.61
C PRO A 120 5.27 8.69 1.01
N TYR A 121 6.52 8.28 1.17
CA TYR A 121 6.98 6.95 0.80
C TYR A 121 6.42 5.91 1.77
N ILE A 122 6.27 4.67 1.30
CA ILE A 122 5.89 3.55 2.15
C ILE A 122 7.17 3.06 2.82
N GLU A 123 7.17 2.98 4.15
CA GLU A 123 8.30 2.42 4.89
C GLU A 123 8.26 0.88 4.83
N ALA A 124 8.25 0.30 3.62
CA ALA A 124 8.18 -1.14 3.39
C ALA A 124 9.40 -1.88 3.99
N TRP A 125 10.55 -1.19 4.02
CA TRP A 125 11.83 -1.65 4.53
C TRP A 125 11.85 -1.97 6.04
N ASP A 126 10.86 -1.54 6.80
CA ASP A 126 10.79 -1.81 8.24
C ASP A 126 10.26 -3.21 8.58
N ILE A 127 9.66 -3.95 7.64
CA ILE A 127 9.18 -5.32 7.90
C ILE A 127 10.35 -6.26 8.28
N GLY A 128 11.51 -6.07 7.65
CA GLY A 128 12.74 -6.81 7.98
C GLY A 128 13.34 -6.43 9.34
N PHE A 129 13.03 -5.25 9.88
CA PHE A 129 13.58 -4.72 11.13
C PHE A 129 12.91 -5.34 12.38
N PHE A 130 11.67 -5.84 12.26
CA PHE A 130 10.96 -6.47 13.38
C PHE A 130 11.44 -7.88 13.75
N TYR A 131 12.48 -8.40 13.06
CA TYR A 131 12.98 -9.77 13.23
C TYR A 131 14.48 -9.87 13.56
N GLU A 132 15.16 -8.77 13.89
CA GLU A 132 16.48 -8.79 14.56
C GLU A 132 16.37 -8.88 16.10
#